data_AF-A0A2D6M7N9-F1
#
_entry.id   AF-A0A2D6M7N9-F1
#
_cell.length_a   1.000
_cell.length_b   1.000
_cell.length_c   1.000
_cell.angle_alpha   90.00
_cell.angle_beta   90.00
_cell.angle_gamma   90.00
#
_symmetry.space_group_name_H-M   'P 1'
#
loop_
_entity.id
_entity.type
_entity.pdbx_description
1 polymer ?
#
loop_
_entity_poly.entity_id
_entity_poly.type
_entity_poly.pdbx_seq_one_letter_code
_entity_poly.pdbx_strand_id
1 'polypeptide(L)'
;MSESKDRIVGFDIGTMFCQMSESTGDDNIDVNIIRNAFVEMVEAEDVEEVLKRNNWQYVKDADKFYVIGEDSMQVARMFPGKVDIRRPLQHGVLNKDEPKKMLVLSEIIKSTLGEAPTEDSVLCTC
;
A
#
# COMPACT_ATOMS: atom_id res chain seq x y z
N MET A 1 16.95 24.62 11.82
CA MET A 1 15.74 23.77 11.89
C MET A 1 14.77 24.37 10.89
N SER A 2 14.57 23.75 9.73
CA SER A 2 13.56 24.24 8.78
C SER A 2 12.20 23.95 9.40
N GLU A 3 11.33 24.95 9.43
CA GLU A 3 9.91 24.74 9.75
C GLU A 3 9.38 23.66 8.82
N SER A 4 8.91 22.54 9.39
CA SER A 4 8.14 21.55 8.66
C SER A 4 6.87 22.27 8.22
N LYS A 5 6.74 22.56 6.92
CA LYS A 5 5.47 23.04 6.37
C LYS A 5 4.39 22.04 6.76
N ASP A 6 3.28 22.52 7.31
CA ASP A 6 2.10 21.70 7.54
C ASP A 6 1.69 21.06 6.19
N ARG A 7 1.77 19.73 6.11
CA ARG A 7 1.38 18.97 4.92
C ARG A 7 -0.13 18.75 4.97
N ILE A 8 -0.86 19.30 4.02
CA ILE A 8 -2.29 19.05 3.87
C ILE A 8 -2.46 17.88 2.92
N VAL A 9 -2.88 16.74 3.48
CA VAL A 9 -3.07 15.51 2.72
C VAL A 9 -4.44 14.91 2.97
N GLY A 10 -5.16 14.64 1.89
CA GLY A 10 -6.38 13.83 1.89
C GLY A 10 -6.06 12.40 1.44
N PHE A 11 -6.64 11.40 2.12
CA PHE A 11 -6.46 10.01 1.76
C PHE A 11 -7.77 9.23 1.84
N ASP A 12 -8.28 8.79 0.70
CA ASP A 12 -9.47 7.94 0.60
C ASP A 12 -9.06 6.46 0.52
N ILE A 13 -9.60 5.63 1.41
CA ILE A 13 -9.36 4.18 1.43
C ILE A 13 -10.57 3.48 0.82
N GLY A 14 -10.60 3.41 -0.51
CA GLY A 14 -11.58 2.64 -1.24
C GLY A 14 -11.29 1.14 -1.22
N THR A 15 -12.33 0.32 -1.47
CA THR A 15 -12.16 -1.14 -1.63
C THR A 15 -11.23 -1.49 -2.81
N MET A 16 -11.30 -0.71 -3.89
CA MET A 16 -10.54 -1.00 -5.11
C MET A 16 -9.16 -0.32 -5.14
N PHE A 17 -9.12 0.93 -4.68
CA PHE A 17 -7.97 1.84 -4.76
C PHE A 17 -7.90 2.67 -3.49
N CYS A 18 -6.69 3.06 -3.10
CA CYS A 18 -6.47 4.17 -2.19
C CYS A 18 -6.09 5.39 -3.02
N GLN A 19 -6.70 6.54 -2.74
CA GLN A 19 -6.45 7.78 -3.45
C GLN A 19 -5.90 8.81 -2.50
N MET A 20 -4.79 9.43 -2.87
CA MET A 20 -4.10 10.45 -2.09
C MET A 20 -4.15 11.76 -2.87
N SER A 21 -4.38 12.85 -2.17
CA SER A 21 -4.22 14.21 -2.69
C SER A 21 -3.39 15.04 -1.72
N GLU A 22 -2.32 15.66 -2.20
CA GLU A 22 -1.46 16.54 -1.41
C GLU A 22 -1.39 17.93 -2.05
N SER A 23 -1.58 18.98 -1.24
CA SER A 23 -1.34 20.34 -1.71
C SER A 23 0.16 20.64 -1.67
N THR A 24 0.74 20.99 -2.82
CA THR A 24 2.17 21.30 -2.95
C THR A 24 2.46 22.81 -2.84
N GLY A 25 1.43 23.62 -2.61
CA GLY A 25 1.48 25.08 -2.72
C GLY A 25 1.15 25.57 -4.13
N ASP A 26 1.09 26.89 -4.31
CA ASP A 26 0.86 27.54 -5.61
C ASP A 26 -0.40 27.05 -6.36
N ASP A 27 -1.48 26.77 -5.61
CA ASP A 27 -2.75 26.21 -6.11
C ASP A 27 -2.63 24.85 -6.83
N ASN A 28 -1.52 24.14 -6.63
CA ASN A 28 -1.31 22.80 -7.19
C ASN A 28 -1.70 21.70 -6.19
N ILE A 29 -2.28 20.63 -6.75
CA ILE A 29 -2.67 19.43 -6.03
C ILE A 29 -2.06 18.23 -6.76
N ASP A 30 -1.18 17.50 -6.09
CA ASP A 30 -0.69 16.22 -6.57
C ASP A 30 -1.67 15.13 -6.18
N VAL A 31 -2.03 14.26 -7.13
CA VAL A 31 -2.93 13.13 -6.90
C VAL A 31 -2.19 11.84 -7.19
N ASN A 32 -2.22 10.91 -6.24
CA ASN A 32 -1.65 9.58 -6.39
C ASN A 32 -2.73 8.52 -6.17
N ILE A 33 -2.75 7.49 -7.01
CA ILE A 33 -3.72 6.41 -6.94
C ILE A 33 -2.95 5.10 -6.86
N ILE A 34 -3.14 4.37 -5.78
CA ILE A 34 -2.58 3.04 -5.59
C ILE A 34 -3.69 2.02 -5.52
N ARG A 35 -3.43 0.82 -6.04
CA ARG A 35 -4.39 -0.27 -5.94
C ARG A 35 -4.47 -0.79 -4.51
N ASN A 36 -5.69 -0.93 -3.98
CA ASN A 36 -5.90 -1.51 -2.67
C ASN A 36 -5.97 -3.04 -2.78
N ALA A 37 -4.85 -3.65 -3.15
CA ALA A 37 -4.72 -5.08 -3.36
C ALA A 37 -3.32 -5.57 -3.01
N PHE A 38 -3.21 -6.87 -2.77
CA PHE A 38 -1.96 -7.54 -2.51
C PHE A 38 -2.03 -9.01 -2.93
N VAL A 39 -0.87 -9.65 -3.06
CA VAL A 39 -0.73 -11.10 -3.22
C VAL A 39 0.22 -11.63 -2.15
N GLU A 40 -0.05 -12.83 -1.65
CA GLU A 40 0.82 -13.53 -0.71
C GLU A 40 1.72 -14.50 -1.47
N MET A 41 3.02 -14.47 -1.14
CA MET A 41 4.03 -15.38 -1.65
C MET A 41 4.76 -16.01 -0.47
N VAL A 42 4.93 -17.33 -0.50
CA VAL A 42 5.74 -18.06 0.49
C VAL A 42 7.22 -17.85 0.18
N GLU A 43 8.04 -17.67 1.22
CA GLU A 43 9.49 -17.58 1.09
C GLU A 43 10.04 -18.86 0.43
N ALA A 44 10.74 -18.67 -0.69
CA ALA A 44 11.62 -19.66 -1.31
C ALA A 44 12.97 -18.97 -1.56
N GLU A 45 14.03 -19.76 -1.80
CA GLU A 45 15.43 -19.29 -1.81
C GLU A 45 15.67 -18.01 -2.64
N ASP A 46 14.89 -17.77 -3.69
CA ASP A 46 15.10 -16.64 -4.61
C ASP A 46 13.97 -15.59 -4.61
N VAL A 47 12.91 -15.75 -3.81
CA VAL A 47 11.73 -14.87 -3.91
C VAL A 47 12.09 -13.43 -3.61
N GLU A 48 12.77 -13.16 -2.49
CA GLU A 48 13.14 -11.79 -2.09
C GLU A 48 14.06 -11.11 -3.12
N GLU A 49 14.98 -11.87 -3.71
CA GLU A 49 15.89 -11.36 -4.74
C GLU A 49 15.15 -11.01 -6.03
N VAL A 50 14.19 -11.83 -6.44
CA VAL A 50 13.29 -11.55 -7.57
C VAL A 50 12.44 -10.30 -7.30
N LEU A 51 11.86 -10.15 -6.11
CA LEU A 51 11.07 -8.96 -5.74
C LEU A 51 11.92 -7.69 -5.83
N LYS A 52 13.14 -7.70 -5.27
CA LYS A 52 14.08 -6.57 -5.30
C LYS A 52 14.52 -6.23 -6.72
N ARG A 53 14.86 -7.23 -7.54
CA ARG A 53 15.31 -7.03 -8.93
C ARG A 53 14.25 -6.38 -9.81
N ASN A 54 12.98 -6.67 -9.57
CA ASN A 54 11.85 -6.05 -10.29
C ASN A 54 11.40 -4.71 -9.69
N ASN A 55 12.02 -4.27 -8.59
CA ASN A 55 11.64 -3.06 -7.84
C ASN A 55 10.17 -3.07 -7.39
N TRP A 56 9.63 -4.25 -7.04
CA TRP A 56 8.27 -4.38 -6.57
C TRP A 56 8.13 -3.99 -5.10
N GLN A 57 7.00 -3.37 -4.75
CA GLN A 57 6.65 -3.02 -3.38
C GLN A 57 6.10 -4.23 -2.62
N TYR A 58 6.69 -4.54 -1.47
CA TYR A 58 6.25 -5.65 -0.64
C TYR A 58 6.51 -5.41 0.85
N VAL A 59 5.78 -6.13 1.69
CA VAL A 59 6.07 -6.28 3.13
C VAL A 59 6.44 -7.73 3.42
N LYS A 60 7.51 -7.93 4.20
CA LYS A 60 7.91 -9.23 4.73
C LYS A 60 7.33 -9.39 6.13
N ASP A 61 6.65 -10.51 6.38
CA ASP A 61 6.14 -10.86 7.70
C ASP A 61 6.27 -12.37 7.89
N ALA A 62 7.13 -12.74 8.85
CA ALA A 62 7.66 -14.09 9.02
C ALA A 62 8.29 -14.65 7.72
N ASP A 63 7.83 -15.82 7.28
CA ASP A 63 8.25 -16.58 6.10
C ASP A 63 7.42 -16.22 4.85
N LYS A 64 6.78 -15.06 4.84
CA LYS A 64 5.87 -14.63 3.78
C LYS A 64 6.18 -13.23 3.28
N PHE A 65 6.00 -13.05 1.99
CA PHE A 65 6.07 -11.77 1.30
C PHE A 65 4.68 -11.40 0.80
N TYR A 66 4.24 -10.18 1.11
CA TYR A 66 3.00 -9.64 0.62
C TYR A 66 3.34 -8.53 -0.37
N VAL A 67 3.22 -8.81 -1.67
CA VAL A 67 3.43 -7.80 -2.71
C VAL A 67 2.17 -6.96 -2.79
N ILE A 68 2.30 -5.65 -2.71
CA ILE A 68 1.17 -4.71 -2.54
C ILE A 68 0.97 -3.84 -3.78
N GLY A 69 -0.15 -3.13 -3.83
CA GLY A 69 -0.37 -2.09 -4.85
C GLY A 69 -0.53 -2.64 -6.25
N GLU A 70 -0.05 -1.89 -7.24
CA GLU A 70 -0.13 -2.29 -8.65
C GLU A 70 0.80 -3.48 -8.96
N ASP A 71 1.90 -3.63 -8.24
CA ASP A 71 2.85 -4.74 -8.42
C ASP A 71 2.19 -6.09 -8.13
N SER A 72 1.26 -6.14 -7.18
CA SER A 72 0.46 -7.34 -6.89
C SER A 72 -0.30 -7.85 -8.12
N MET A 73 -0.79 -6.95 -8.99
CA MET A 73 -1.45 -7.32 -10.24
C MET A 73 -0.47 -7.88 -11.25
N GLN A 74 0.74 -7.31 -11.31
CA GLN A 74 1.79 -7.79 -12.21
C GLN A 74 2.21 -9.20 -11.82
N VAL A 75 2.44 -9.45 -10.52
CA VAL A 75 2.74 -10.78 -9.99
C VAL A 75 1.63 -11.77 -10.33
N ALA A 76 0.36 -11.43 -10.08
CA ALA A 76 -0.75 -12.31 -10.43
C ALA A 76 -0.85 -12.62 -11.94
N ARG A 77 -0.50 -11.67 -12.80
CA ARG A 77 -0.42 -11.88 -14.26
C ARG A 77 0.77 -12.76 -14.67
N MET A 78 1.91 -12.64 -13.97
CA MET A 78 3.10 -13.45 -14.24
C MET A 78 2.98 -14.88 -13.74
N PHE A 79 2.17 -15.11 -12.69
CA PHE A 79 1.93 -16.43 -12.11
C PHE A 79 0.43 -16.79 -12.10
N PRO A 80 -0.21 -16.94 -13.28
CA PRO A 80 -1.65 -17.18 -13.37
C PRO A 80 -2.05 -18.46 -12.61
N GLY A 81 -3.04 -18.34 -11.74
CA GLY A 81 -3.59 -19.46 -10.97
C GLY A 81 -2.69 -20.00 -9.85
N LYS A 82 -1.54 -19.35 -9.58
CA LYS A 82 -0.65 -19.73 -8.47
C LYS A 82 -0.74 -18.79 -7.28
N VAL A 83 -1.21 -17.57 -7.50
CA VAL A 83 -1.41 -16.55 -6.45
C VAL A 83 -2.78 -15.93 -6.60
N ASP A 84 -3.38 -15.58 -5.48
CA ASP A 84 -4.69 -14.93 -5.44
C ASP A 84 -4.54 -13.46 -5.07
N ILE A 85 -5.15 -12.59 -5.88
CA ILE A 85 -5.26 -11.17 -5.55
C ILE A 85 -6.26 -11.02 -4.41
N ARG A 86 -5.77 -10.53 -3.28
CA ARG A 86 -6.52 -10.29 -2.05
C ARG A 86 -6.60 -8.79 -1.76
N ARG A 87 -7.54 -8.41 -0.90
CA ARG A 87 -7.81 -7.00 -0.54
C ARG A 87 -8.03 -6.87 0.96
N PRO A 88 -7.47 -5.82 1.60
CA PRO A 88 -7.70 -5.55 3.01
C PRO A 88 -9.09 -5.00 3.29
N LEU A 89 -9.77 -4.45 2.26
CA LEU A 89 -11.15 -4.01 2.32
C LEU A 89 -12.06 -4.88 1.45
N GLN A 90 -13.30 -5.04 1.88
CA GLN A 90 -14.40 -5.70 1.17
C GLN A 90 -15.69 -4.95 1.44
N HIS A 91 -16.46 -4.60 0.41
CA HIS A 91 -17.72 -3.86 0.52
C HIS A 91 -17.63 -2.54 1.33
N GLY A 92 -16.54 -1.79 1.13
CA GLY A 92 -16.33 -0.49 1.80
C GLY A 92 -15.87 -0.57 3.24
N VAL A 93 -15.67 -1.77 3.79
CA VAL A 93 -15.20 -1.98 5.17
C VAL A 93 -14.00 -2.90 5.20
N LEU A 94 -13.31 -2.96 6.34
CA LEU A 94 -12.22 -3.92 6.54
C LEU A 94 -12.71 -5.35 6.30
N ASN A 95 -11.96 -6.08 5.48
CA ASN A 95 -12.28 -7.46 5.13
C ASN A 95 -12.09 -8.36 6.34
N LYS A 96 -13.19 -8.78 6.98
CA LYS A 96 -13.17 -9.62 8.19
C LYS A 96 -12.40 -10.93 8.01
N ASP A 97 -12.42 -11.50 6.81
CA ASP A 97 -11.86 -12.82 6.49
C ASP A 97 -10.36 -12.73 6.10
N GLU A 98 -9.79 -11.52 6.09
CA GLU A 98 -8.38 -11.28 5.76
C GLU A 98 -7.55 -10.99 7.04
N PRO A 99 -6.76 -11.93 7.56
CA PRO A 99 -5.98 -11.73 8.80
C PRO A 99 -4.91 -10.65 8.67
N LYS A 100 -4.34 -10.45 7.48
CA LYS A 100 -3.23 -9.52 7.24
C LYS A 100 -3.70 -8.14 6.78
N LYS A 101 -5.01 -7.87 6.83
CA LYS A 101 -5.63 -6.62 6.35
C LYS A 101 -4.96 -5.37 6.91
N MET A 102 -4.64 -5.35 8.20
CA MET A 102 -4.05 -4.18 8.84
C MET A 102 -2.61 -3.97 8.39
N LEU A 103 -1.81 -5.04 8.32
CA LEU A 103 -0.42 -5.00 7.90
C LEU A 103 -0.28 -4.48 6.46
N VAL A 104 -1.03 -5.06 5.53
CA VAL A 104 -0.94 -4.66 4.11
C VAL A 104 -1.54 -3.29 3.88
N LEU A 105 -2.62 -2.93 4.59
CA LEU A 105 -3.21 -1.60 4.48
C LEU A 105 -2.26 -0.53 5.03
N SER A 106 -1.63 -0.76 6.19
CA SER A 106 -0.65 0.17 6.74
C SER A 106 0.54 0.34 5.80
N GLU A 107 1.00 -0.73 5.15
CA GLU A 107 2.10 -0.63 4.21
C GLU A 107 1.71 0.12 2.93
N ILE A 108 0.51 -0.11 2.37
CA ILE A 108 -0.01 0.66 1.22
C ILE A 108 -0.11 2.16 1.55
N ILE A 109 -0.58 2.48 2.76
CA ILE A 109 -0.65 3.86 3.25
C ILE A 109 0.76 4.43 3.35
N LYS A 110 1.68 3.74 4.02
CA LYS A 110 3.07 4.16 4.23
C LYS A 110 3.82 4.34 2.90
N SER A 111 3.67 3.42 1.95
CA SER A 111 4.32 3.48 0.64
C SER A 111 3.83 4.65 -0.21
N THR A 112 2.63 5.16 0.07
CA THR A 112 2.01 6.25 -0.68
C THR A 112 2.22 7.61 -0.03
N LEU A 113 2.09 7.70 1.30
CA LEU A 113 2.15 8.95 2.08
C LEU A 113 3.53 9.24 2.69
N GLY A 114 4.35 8.20 2.86
CA GLY A 114 5.58 8.24 3.65
C GLY A 114 5.32 8.10 5.14
N GLU A 115 6.35 8.43 5.93
CA GLU A 115 6.25 8.44 7.38
C GLU A 115 5.63 9.73 7.89
N ALA A 116 4.94 9.63 9.02
CA ALA A 116 4.41 10.76 9.73
C ALA A 116 5.55 11.71 10.15
N PRO A 117 5.43 13.03 9.92
CA PRO A 117 6.44 13.99 10.37
C PRO A 117 6.63 14.01 11.89
N THR A 118 5.57 13.73 12.64
CA THR A 118 5.53 13.72 14.11
C THR A 118 4.57 12.65 14.62
N GLU A 119 4.68 12.27 15.90
CA GLU A 119 3.75 11.34 16.55
C GLU A 119 2.31 11.88 16.65
N ASP A 120 2.15 13.21 16.63
CA ASP A 120 0.85 13.89 16.68
C ASP A 120 0.18 14.01 15.29
N SER A 121 0.84 13.54 14.23
CA SER A 121 0.31 13.59 12.87
C SER A 121 -0.87 12.62 12.73
N VAL A 122 -2.03 13.11 12.32
CA VAL A 122 -3.23 12.30 12.12
C VAL A 122 -3.52 12.15 10.63
N LEU A 123 -3.74 10.92 10.17
CA LEU A 123 -4.28 10.66 8.85
C LEU A 123 -5.82 10.61 8.93
N CYS A 124 -6.49 11.56 8.29
CA CYS A 124 -7.93 11.51 8.13
C CYS A 124 -8.27 10.71 6.86
N THR A 125 -9.13 9.71 7.00
CA THR A 125 -9.62 8.90 5.89
C THR A 125 -11.14 8.94 5.87
N CYS A 126 -11.74 9.00 4.67
CA CYS A 126 -13.19 8.93 4.49
C CYS A 126 -13.72 7.50 4.44
#